data_AF-A0ABD0NQT2-F1
#
_entry.id   AF-A0ABD0NQT2-F1
#
_cell.length_a   1.000
_cell.length_b   1.000
_cell.length_c   1.000
_cell.angle_alpha   90.00
_cell.angle_beta   90.00
_cell.angle_gamma   90.00
#
_symmetry.space_group_name_H-M   'P 1'
#
loop_
_entity.id
_entity.type
_entity.pdbx_description
1 polymer ?
#
loop_
_entity_poly.entity_id
_entity_poly.type
_entity_poly.pdbx_seq_one_letter_code
_entity_poly.pdbx_strand_id
1 'polypeptide(L)'
;WANAHIRWCLALWTGVLLTDESRFSLYMADGRQRVWCRVGERFADVNVVDRVVHGGSGVMLWAGICYGQQVHFIDGILNAQRYRDEILSPIVMPLIHDHHLMLQHDDAQPHVARICTEFLEAENIEYVWDALDRRIQQRVPVSADIQQLRTAIEE
;
A
#
# COMPACT_ATOMS: atom_id res chain seq x y z
N TRP A 1 5.56 -2.50 -14.82
CA TRP A 1 4.60 -3.24 -13.98
C TRP A 1 3.36 -3.68 -14.74
N ALA A 2 2.52 -2.77 -15.25
CA ALA A 2 1.29 -3.15 -15.97
C ALA A 2 1.54 -4.11 -17.15
N ASN A 3 2.54 -3.84 -18.00
CA ASN A 3 2.89 -4.72 -19.11
C ASN A 3 3.42 -6.10 -18.67
N ALA A 4 4.11 -6.16 -17.52
CA ALA A 4 4.63 -7.40 -16.95
C ALA A 4 3.54 -8.35 -16.47
N HIS A 5 2.44 -7.79 -15.96
CA HIS A 5 1.35 -8.54 -15.33
C HIS A 5 0.11 -8.62 -16.23
N ILE A 6 0.18 -8.15 -17.48
CA ILE A 6 -0.94 -8.15 -18.41
C ILE A 6 -1.39 -9.57 -18.78
N ARG A 7 -0.47 -10.55 -18.71
CA ARG A 7 -0.72 -11.96 -19.01
C ARG A 7 -1.01 -12.82 -17.79
N TRP A 8 -0.98 -12.25 -16.59
CA TRP A 8 -1.34 -12.98 -15.39
C TRP A 8 -2.80 -13.42 -15.49
N CYS A 9 -3.03 -14.72 -15.47
CA CYS A 9 -4.36 -15.28 -15.45
C CYS A 9 -5.01 -15.05 -14.08
N LEU A 10 -6.34 -15.18 -14.01
CA LEU A 10 -7.09 -15.02 -12.76
C LEU A 10 -6.50 -15.88 -11.63
N ALA A 11 -6.04 -17.10 -11.96
CA ALA A 11 -5.42 -18.03 -11.02
C ALA A 11 -4.11 -17.53 -10.37
N LEU A 12 -3.35 -16.66 -11.05
CA LEU A 12 -2.16 -16.04 -10.49
C LEU A 12 -2.53 -14.86 -9.58
N TRP A 13 -3.45 -14.01 -10.04
CA TRP A 13 -3.94 -12.87 -9.25
C TRP A 13 -4.63 -13.30 -7.96
N THR A 14 -5.28 -14.45 -8.00
CA THR A 14 -5.92 -15.01 -6.83
C THR A 14 -4.95 -15.48 -5.75
N GLY A 15 -3.68 -15.71 -6.09
CA GLY A 15 -2.64 -16.07 -5.13
C GLY A 15 -1.96 -14.86 -4.50
N VAL A 16 -2.44 -13.64 -4.72
CA VAL A 16 -1.80 -12.42 -4.21
C VAL A 16 -2.70 -11.72 -3.19
N LEU A 17 -2.12 -11.33 -2.07
CA LEU A 17 -2.69 -10.40 -1.09
C LEU A 17 -2.20 -8.98 -1.41
N LEU A 18 -3.08 -8.18 -2.00
CA LEU A 18 -2.82 -6.77 -2.27
C LEU A 18 -3.16 -5.96 -1.01
N THR A 19 -2.24 -5.11 -0.56
CA THR A 19 -2.39 -4.36 0.69
C THR A 19 -2.05 -2.89 0.50
N ASP A 20 -2.77 -2.02 1.20
CA ASP A 20 -2.55 -0.56 1.17
C ASP A 20 -3.11 0.12 2.43
N GLU A 21 -2.59 1.30 2.73
CA GLU A 21 -3.06 2.17 3.80
C GLU A 21 -3.76 3.41 3.25
N SER A 22 -4.98 3.67 3.71
CA SER A 22 -5.75 4.86 3.30
C SER A 22 -6.23 5.69 4.48
N ARG A 23 -6.14 7.01 4.36
CA ARG A 23 -6.61 7.95 5.40
C ARG A 23 -7.95 8.56 5.00
N PHE A 24 -8.95 8.34 5.84
CA PHE A 24 -10.28 8.97 5.72
C PHE A 24 -10.38 10.14 6.71
N SER A 25 -10.51 11.36 6.19
CA SER A 25 -10.59 12.57 7.00
C SER A 25 -12.04 13.01 7.18
N LEU A 26 -12.43 13.44 8.38
CA LEU A 26 -13.77 13.95 8.66
C LEU A 26 -14.09 15.24 7.90
N TYR A 27 -13.06 16.00 7.53
CA TYR A 27 -13.18 17.24 6.77
C TYR A 27 -12.39 17.11 5.47
N MET A 28 -13.02 17.52 4.36
CA MET A 28 -12.43 17.49 3.02
C MET A 28 -11.15 18.34 2.97
N ALA A 29 -10.07 17.79 2.39
CA ALA A 29 -8.77 18.45 2.29
C ALA A 29 -8.79 19.77 1.49
N ASP A 30 -9.82 19.98 0.66
CA ASP A 30 -10.04 21.22 -0.10
C ASP A 30 -10.39 22.40 0.82
N GLY A 31 -11.39 22.24 1.70
CA GLY A 31 -11.84 23.24 2.67
C GLY A 31 -11.96 24.68 2.16
N ARG A 32 -12.08 24.93 0.85
CA ARG A 32 -12.09 26.26 0.23
C ARG A 32 -13.53 26.64 -0.06
N GLN A 33 -14.12 27.37 0.87
CA GLN A 33 -15.42 27.99 0.67
C GLN A 33 -15.25 29.32 -0.08
N ARG A 34 -16.01 29.52 -1.15
CA ARG A 34 -16.02 30.81 -1.87
C ARG A 34 -17.00 31.74 -1.16
N VAL A 35 -16.51 32.91 -0.75
CA VAL A 35 -17.31 33.95 -0.09
C VAL A 35 -17.21 35.24 -0.90
N TRP A 36 -18.33 35.96 -1.03
CA TRP A 36 -18.36 37.29 -1.64
C TRP A 36 -17.98 38.33 -0.57
N CYS A 37 -16.85 39.00 -0.76
CA CYS A 37 -16.32 39.99 0.18
C CYS A 37 -16.28 41.37 -0.47
N ARG A 38 -16.69 42.42 0.26
CA ARG A 38 -16.50 43.81 -0.17
C ARG A 38 -15.02 44.19 -0.08
N VAL A 39 -14.61 45.18 -0.87
CA VAL A 39 -13.22 45.66 -0.88
C VAL A 39 -12.86 46.20 0.50
N GLY A 40 -11.83 45.63 1.13
CA GLY A 40 -11.35 46.00 2.47
C GLY A 40 -11.87 45.12 3.62
N GLU A 41 -12.86 44.25 3.40
CA GLU A 41 -13.49 43.45 4.47
C GLU A 41 -12.97 41.99 4.53
N ARG A 42 -11.79 41.73 3.96
CA ARG A 42 -11.23 40.37 3.80
C ARG A 42 -11.13 39.58 5.10
N PHE A 43 -10.93 40.28 6.22
CA PHE A 43 -10.75 39.69 7.55
C PHE A 43 -11.93 39.94 8.48
N ALA A 44 -13.09 40.36 7.97
CA ALA A 44 -14.30 40.44 8.78
C ALA A 44 -14.69 39.04 9.27
N ASP A 45 -15.17 38.93 10.50
CA ASP A 45 -15.52 37.63 11.12
C ASP A 45 -16.50 36.80 10.28
N VAL A 46 -17.39 37.46 9.52
CA VAL A 46 -18.33 36.81 8.59
C VAL A 46 -17.65 36.21 7.34
N ASN A 47 -16.43 36.62 7.02
CA ASN A 47 -15.65 36.23 5.85
C ASN A 47 -14.49 35.28 6.20
N VAL A 48 -14.29 34.97 7.49
CA VAL A 48 -13.23 34.10 7.99
C VAL A 48 -13.88 32.90 8.67
N VAL A 49 -13.45 31.70 8.28
CA VAL A 49 -13.83 30.46 8.96
C VAL A 49 -12.60 29.93 9.66
N ASP A 50 -12.71 29.73 10.97
CA ASP A 50 -11.66 29.11 11.76
C ASP A 50 -11.33 27.72 11.22
N ARG A 51 -10.05 27.50 10.91
CA ARG A 51 -9.53 26.20 10.50
C ARG A 51 -8.89 25.49 11.68
N VAL A 52 -9.19 24.21 11.83
CA VAL A 52 -8.36 23.32 12.62
C VAL A 52 -7.03 23.16 11.88
N VAL A 53 -5.94 23.57 12.54
CA VAL A 53 -4.58 23.70 11.97
C VAL A 53 -4.04 22.40 11.33
N HIS A 54 -4.69 21.24 11.59
CA HIS A 54 -4.26 19.91 11.16
C HIS A 54 -5.26 19.15 10.25
N GLY A 55 -6.24 19.83 9.64
CA GLY A 55 -7.19 19.17 8.72
C GLY A 55 -8.23 18.27 9.40
N GLY A 56 -8.34 18.36 10.73
CA GLY A 56 -9.28 17.61 11.56
C GLY A 56 -8.87 16.16 11.84
N SER A 57 -9.62 15.53 12.75
CA SER A 57 -9.48 14.10 13.06
C SER A 57 -9.79 13.27 11.81
N GLY A 58 -8.98 12.26 11.55
CA GLY A 58 -9.17 11.30 10.47
C GLY A 58 -8.70 9.94 10.93
N VAL A 59 -9.23 8.89 10.32
CA VAL A 59 -8.92 7.51 10.65
C VAL A 59 -8.04 6.94 9.55
N MET A 60 -6.98 6.23 9.94
CA MET A 60 -6.14 5.47 9.03
C MET A 60 -6.67 4.04 8.97
N LEU A 61 -6.80 3.50 7.77
CA LEU A 61 -7.22 2.14 7.52
C LEU A 61 -6.08 1.42 6.85
N TRP A 62 -5.83 0.19 7.27
CA TRP A 62 -5.15 -0.80 6.47
C TRP A 62 -6.19 -1.70 5.81
N ALA A 63 -6.01 -2.01 4.54
CA ALA A 63 -6.86 -2.96 3.84
C ALA A 63 -6.02 -3.96 3.06
N GLY A 64 -6.43 -5.22 3.13
CA GLY A 64 -5.91 -6.33 2.34
C GLY A 64 -7.02 -6.93 1.49
N ILE A 65 -6.77 -7.15 0.21
CA ILE A 65 -7.72 -7.75 -0.73
C ILE A 65 -7.12 -9.03 -1.32
N CYS A 66 -7.78 -10.15 -1.04
CA CYS A 66 -7.54 -11.46 -1.66
C CYS A 66 -8.79 -12.34 -1.48
N TYR A 67 -9.41 -12.82 -2.57
CA TYR A 67 -10.66 -13.63 -2.56
C TYR A 67 -11.81 -13.10 -1.66
N GLY A 68 -11.72 -11.85 -1.22
CA GLY A 68 -12.45 -11.25 -0.10
C GLY A 68 -11.75 -9.95 0.33
N GLN A 69 -12.33 -9.27 1.32
CA GLN A 69 -11.80 -8.00 1.84
C GLN A 69 -11.51 -8.15 3.33
N GLN A 70 -10.29 -7.81 3.75
CA GLN A 70 -9.89 -7.62 5.14
C GLN A 70 -9.59 -6.14 5.36
N VAL A 71 -10.20 -5.54 6.37
CA VAL A 71 -10.03 -4.12 6.70
C VAL A 71 -9.75 -4.00 8.18
N HIS A 72 -8.70 -3.27 8.52
CA HIS A 72 -8.24 -3.07 9.88
C HIS A 72 -8.05 -1.58 10.15
N PHE A 73 -8.61 -1.12 11.27
CA PHE A 73 -8.48 0.26 11.70
C PHE A 73 -7.12 0.46 12.39
N ILE A 74 -6.38 1.49 11.95
CA ILE A 74 -5.13 1.91 12.57
C ILE A 74 -5.37 3.22 13.31
N ASP A 75 -5.08 3.20 14.60
CA ASP A 75 -5.09 4.41 15.41
C ASP A 75 -3.79 5.19 15.24
N GLY A 76 -3.86 6.38 14.65
CA GLY A 76 -2.72 7.29 14.53
C GLY A 76 -1.71 6.92 13.43
N ILE A 77 -0.43 7.22 13.65
CA ILE A 77 0.63 7.01 12.66
C ILE A 77 1.14 5.57 12.73
N LEU A 78 1.19 4.89 11.59
CA LEU A 78 1.78 3.57 11.43
C LEU A 78 3.28 3.70 11.21
N ASN A 79 4.07 3.25 12.19
CA ASN A 79 5.53 3.13 12.06
C ASN A 79 5.92 1.67 11.80
N ALA A 80 7.19 1.40 11.52
CA ALA A 80 7.66 0.04 11.20
C ALA A 80 7.36 -1.01 12.29
N GLN A 81 7.57 -0.66 13.56
CA GLN A 81 7.28 -1.57 14.68
C GLN A 81 5.80 -1.91 14.75
N ARG A 82 4.93 -0.89 14.66
CA ARG A 82 3.47 -1.08 14.67
C ARG A 82 2.99 -1.82 13.43
N TYR A 83 3.57 -1.56 12.27
CA TYR A 83 3.28 -2.33 11.06
C TYR A 83 3.57 -3.81 11.28
N ARG A 84 4.72 -4.16 11.87
CA ARG A 84 5.01 -5.55 12.23
C ARG A 84 4.01 -6.13 13.23
N ASP A 85 3.79 -5.44 14.35
CA ASP A 85 3.08 -6.00 15.50
C ASP A 85 1.55 -5.98 15.36
N GLU A 86 1.01 -4.97 14.65
CA GLU A 86 -0.44 -4.77 14.45
C GLU A 86 -0.93 -5.30 13.10
N ILE A 87 -0.06 -5.38 12.08
CA ILE A 87 -0.44 -5.79 10.71
C ILE A 87 0.23 -7.10 10.30
N LEU A 88 1.56 -7.14 10.23
CA LEU A 88 2.25 -8.30 9.65
C LEU A 88 2.02 -9.59 10.45
N SER A 89 2.28 -9.54 11.77
CA SER A 89 2.19 -10.72 12.62
C SER A 89 0.76 -11.23 12.86
N PRO A 90 -0.24 -10.38 13.19
CA PRO A 90 -1.57 -10.88 13.52
C PRO A 90 -2.50 -11.07 12.32
N ILE A 91 -2.23 -10.41 11.17
CA ILE A 91 -3.17 -10.39 10.03
C ILE A 91 -2.53 -11.02 8.80
N VAL A 92 -1.39 -10.48 8.34
CA VAL A 92 -0.79 -10.89 7.07
C VAL A 92 -0.22 -12.30 7.14
N MET A 93 0.57 -12.61 8.18
CA MET A 93 1.23 -13.90 8.36
C MET A 93 0.20 -15.06 8.40
N PRO A 94 -0.89 -15.02 9.20
CA PRO A 94 -1.90 -16.08 9.18
C PRO A 94 -2.57 -16.24 7.80
N LEU A 95 -2.98 -15.15 7.16
CA LEU A 95 -3.62 -15.19 5.84
C LEU A 95 -2.72 -15.82 4.79
N ILE A 96 -1.43 -15.49 4.81
CA ILE A 96 -0.45 -16.03 3.88
C ILE A 96 -0.21 -17.52 4.11
N HIS A 97 -0.08 -17.98 5.36
CA HIS A 97 0.13 -19.39 5.65
C HIS A 97 -1.11 -20.25 5.38
N ASP A 98 -2.30 -19.75 5.71
CA ASP A 98 -3.55 -20.50 5.54
C ASP A 98 -3.94 -20.66 4.07
N HIS A 99 -3.60 -19.67 3.23
CA HIS A 99 -4.03 -19.61 1.84
C HIS A 99 -2.88 -19.69 0.81
N HIS A 100 -1.63 -19.83 1.27
CA HIS A 100 -0.43 -19.86 0.45
C HIS A 100 -0.33 -18.67 -0.52
N LEU A 101 -0.52 -17.45 0.01
CA LEU A 101 -0.54 -16.21 -0.77
C LEU A 101 0.84 -15.57 -0.84
N MET A 102 1.08 -14.80 -1.91
CA MET A 102 2.18 -13.86 -2.01
C MET A 102 1.73 -12.49 -1.51
N LEU A 103 2.60 -11.81 -0.78
CA LEU A 103 2.34 -10.47 -0.29
C LEU A 103 2.67 -9.42 -1.35
N GLN A 104 1.83 -8.39 -1.47
CA GLN A 104 2.16 -7.16 -2.15
C GLN A 104 1.75 -5.96 -1.29
N HIS A 105 2.73 -5.11 -0.98
CA HIS A 105 2.57 -3.79 -0.41
C HIS A 105 3.42 -2.80 -1.23
N ASP A 106 3.40 -1.53 -0.88
CA ASP A 106 4.30 -0.54 -1.48
C ASP A 106 5.65 -0.50 -0.75
N ASP A 107 6.60 0.27 -1.28
CA ASP A 107 7.93 0.44 -0.68
C ASP A 107 7.97 1.60 0.33
N ALA A 108 6.87 1.87 1.03
CA ALA A 108 6.85 2.88 2.08
C ALA A 108 7.89 2.58 3.16
N GLN A 109 8.42 3.63 3.79
CA GLN A 109 9.52 3.52 4.75
C GLN A 109 9.28 2.48 5.87
N PRO A 110 8.07 2.34 6.45
CA PRO A 110 7.79 1.27 7.42
C PRO A 110 7.94 -0.13 6.84
N HIS A 111 7.61 -0.35 5.57
CA HIS A 111 7.56 -1.67 4.94
C HIS A 111 8.96 -2.19 4.59
N VAL A 112 9.84 -1.28 4.14
CA VAL A 112 11.25 -1.60 3.83
C VAL A 112 12.17 -1.49 5.05
N ALA A 113 11.62 -1.18 6.22
CA ALA A 113 12.41 -1.12 7.44
C ALA A 113 12.93 -2.51 7.82
N ARG A 114 14.16 -2.56 8.33
CA ARG A 114 14.85 -3.81 8.69
C ARG A 114 14.00 -4.75 9.56
N ILE A 115 13.25 -4.21 10.51
CA ILE A 115 12.40 -5.00 11.41
C ILE A 115 11.27 -5.72 10.67
N CYS A 116 10.76 -5.13 9.58
CA CYS A 116 9.71 -5.72 8.75
C CYS A 116 10.31 -6.69 7.75
N THR A 117 11.42 -6.33 7.09
CA THR A 117 12.08 -7.23 6.13
C THR A 117 12.61 -8.50 6.82
N GLU A 118 13.27 -8.38 7.98
CA GLU A 118 13.73 -9.54 8.77
C GLU A 118 12.57 -10.42 9.23
N PHE A 119 11.41 -9.81 9.54
CA PHE A 119 10.22 -10.58 9.91
C PHE A 119 9.66 -11.36 8.71
N LEU A 120 9.52 -10.71 7.55
CA LEU A 120 9.04 -11.38 6.33
C LEU A 120 9.96 -12.53 5.92
N GLU A 121 11.27 -12.32 6.00
CA GLU A 121 12.27 -13.37 5.74
C GLU A 121 12.16 -14.52 6.74
N ALA A 122 12.05 -14.22 8.04
CA ALA A 122 11.97 -15.24 9.09
C ALA A 122 10.70 -16.11 8.98
N GLU A 123 9.58 -15.50 8.61
CA GLU A 123 8.31 -16.20 8.38
C GLU A 123 8.20 -16.80 6.97
N ASN A 124 9.26 -16.69 6.15
CA ASN A 124 9.28 -17.16 4.75
C ASN A 124 8.08 -16.64 3.94
N ILE A 125 7.72 -15.38 4.16
CA ILE A 125 6.66 -14.68 3.44
C ILE A 125 7.21 -14.21 2.10
N GLU A 126 6.65 -14.75 1.01
CA GLU A 126 7.08 -14.40 -0.34
C GLU A 126 6.46 -13.10 -0.82
N TYR A 127 7.32 -12.19 -1.31
CA TYR A 127 6.92 -10.95 -1.94
C TYR A 127 6.71 -11.16 -3.44
N VAL A 128 5.69 -10.51 -4.03
CA VAL A 128 5.41 -10.64 -5.48
C VAL A 128 6.64 -10.31 -6.34
N TRP A 129 7.47 -9.38 -5.89
CA TRP A 129 8.67 -8.99 -6.62
C TRP A 129 9.78 -10.03 -6.54
N ASP A 130 9.95 -10.71 -5.41
CA ASP A 130 10.93 -11.80 -5.27
C ASP A 130 10.53 -12.99 -6.16
N ALA A 131 9.23 -13.29 -6.23
CA ALA A 131 8.68 -14.30 -7.12
C ALA A 131 9.01 -14.00 -8.58
N LEU A 132 8.81 -12.74 -8.99
CA LEU A 132 9.09 -12.25 -10.34
C LEU A 132 10.59 -12.33 -10.66
N ASP A 133 11.45 -11.84 -9.77
CA ASP A 133 12.89 -11.85 -9.95
C ASP A 133 13.43 -13.28 -10.08
N ARG A 134 12.96 -14.21 -9.24
CA ARG A 134 13.33 -15.63 -9.37
C ARG A 134 12.90 -16.21 -10.72
N ARG A 135 11.69 -15.90 -11.18
CA ARG A 135 11.18 -16.37 -12.48
C ARG A 135 12.01 -15.85 -13.65
N ILE A 136 12.44 -14.59 -13.58
CA ILE A 136 13.33 -13.98 -14.58
C ILE A 136 14.72 -14.64 -14.56
N GLN A 137 15.28 -14.88 -13.37
CA GLN A 137 16.62 -15.48 -13.22
C GLN A 137 16.67 -16.95 -13.68
N GLN A 138 15.55 -17.68 -13.58
CA GLN A 138 15.47 -19.09 -13.99
C GLN A 138 15.24 -19.29 -15.49
N ARG A 139 15.02 -18.23 -16.28
CA ARG A 139 14.85 -18.34 -17.74
C ARG A 139 16.14 -18.80 -18.41
N VAL A 140 16.00 -19.65 -19.42
CA VAL A 140 17.07 -20.05 -20.32
C VAL A 140 16.69 -19.70 -21.76
N PRO A 141 17.48 -18.88 -22.48
CA PRO A 141 18.69 -18.20 -22.00
C PRO A 141 18.38 -17.08 -20.99
N VAL A 142 19.33 -16.81 -20.11
CA VAL A 142 19.26 -15.66 -19.19
C VAL A 142 19.24 -14.38 -20.01
N SER A 143 18.41 -13.42 -19.63
CA SER A 143 18.32 -12.12 -20.31
C SER A 143 19.67 -11.40 -20.29
N ALA A 144 20.27 -11.21 -21.46
CA ALA A 144 21.56 -10.55 -21.64
C ALA A 144 21.43 -9.06 -21.96
N ASP A 145 20.22 -8.58 -22.29
CA ASP A 145 19.95 -7.18 -22.62
C ASP A 145 18.56 -6.72 -22.12
N ILE A 146 18.32 -5.40 -22.16
CA ILE A 146 17.08 -4.78 -21.69
C ILE A 146 15.86 -5.25 -22.50
N GLN A 147 16.01 -5.58 -23.79
CA GLN A 147 14.89 -6.05 -24.59
C GLN A 147 14.50 -7.48 -24.18
N GLN A 148 15.48 -8.36 -24.03
CA GLN A 148 15.29 -9.72 -23.52
C GLN A 148 14.72 -9.72 -22.11
N LEU A 149 15.13 -8.77 -21.25
CA LEU A 149 14.58 -8.62 -19.91
C LEU A 149 13.11 -8.16 -19.95
N ARG A 150 12.76 -7.20 -20.83
CA ARG A 150 11.36 -6.79 -21.02
C ARG A 150 10.49 -7.94 -21.51
N THR A 151 10.97 -8.71 -22.48
CA THR A 151 10.29 -9.92 -22.95
C THR A 151 10.20 -10.99 -21.85
N ALA A 152 11.23 -11.12 -21.01
CA ALA A 152 11.22 -11.99 -19.82
C ALA A 152 10.12 -11.65 -18.83
N ILE A 153 9.93 -10.36 -18.62
CA ILE A 153 8.95 -9.80 -17.70
C ILE A 153 7.52 -9.94 -18.24
N GLU A 154 7.31 -9.86 -19.56
CA GLU A 154 5.98 -9.90 -20.21
C GLU A 154 5.43 -11.30 -20.49
N GLU A 155 6.24 -12.36 -20.37
CA GLU A 155 5.84 -13.77 -20.53
C GLU A 155 5.41 -14.42 -19.21
#